data_AF-A0A7W1V3L4-F1
#
_entry.id   AF-A0A7W1V3L4-F1
#
_cell.length_a   1.000
_cell.length_b   1.000
_cell.length_c   1.000
_cell.angle_alpha   90.00
_cell.angle_beta   90.00
_cell.angle_gamma   90.00
#
_symmetry.space_group_name_H-M   'P 1'
#
loop_
_entity.id
_entity.type
_entity.pdbx_description
1 polymer ?
#
loop_
_entity_poly.entity_id
_entity_poly.type
_entity_poly.pdbx_seq_one_letter_code
_entity_poly.pdbx_strand_id
1 'polypeptide(L)'
;MPRTPRPETVLRASGALASGVALSVAFPPYDLPWLMPVGLAGLMIVVRRWEGGFAAGVVFGLGFMVPLLRWLTIIGVDAWLVLSLLEALFLGLLALVWRWTRDRVWWPVAFAVGWAGVECLRGLVPFGGFPWGTLAFGLVDSTVVRYGRLGGTVLVSLVVVLTVAVVVDLVERRDRTRRGLSLGVGAVAVVALSAVLPVGTAGPIGTTRVAAIQGNVPGEGMDAFAERRAVLHNHATATRDFAAAVAAGERLAPDIVIWPENSTDIDPYVDAAAYAEIDDAVRAIGVPTLVGAVVDGPDDNQVQNMGIVWDPQSGPGQQYVKRHPVPFGEYIPFRGLLTTFVDRLSQIPRDFARGERPGVLDLGPVRIGDVICFEVAYDGLVRDVVNGGGQLLVVQTNNATYTGTGQLEQQFAISRYRAIETGRTVVVAATNGISGIIGPDGGVVEKSRTKTRAVLEADVSLGEDITPGVRIGWWLELIVIVSTAGLALLGVLDRRRRTGTMDA
;
A
#
# COMPACT_ATOMS: atom_id res chain seq x y z
N MET A 1 -5.82 -43.34 -17.80
CA MET A 1 -6.02 -42.21 -18.74
C MET A 1 -6.44 -40.99 -17.94
N PRO A 2 -5.77 -39.84 -18.07
CA PRO A 2 -6.25 -38.60 -17.45
C PRO A 2 -7.59 -38.24 -18.10
N ARG A 3 -8.66 -38.13 -17.31
CA ARG A 3 -9.96 -37.66 -17.81
C ARG A 3 -9.78 -36.22 -18.28
N THR A 4 -10.02 -35.97 -19.57
CA THR A 4 -10.06 -34.61 -20.11
C THR A 4 -11.09 -33.78 -19.32
N PRO A 5 -10.77 -32.54 -18.92
CA PRO A 5 -11.70 -31.71 -18.19
C PRO A 5 -12.97 -31.49 -19.03
N ARG A 6 -14.14 -31.58 -18.40
CA ARG A 6 -15.42 -31.29 -19.08
C ARG A 6 -15.37 -29.85 -19.63
N PRO A 7 -15.89 -29.59 -20.85
CA PRO A 7 -15.82 -28.27 -21.49
C PRO A 7 -16.39 -27.14 -20.63
N GLU A 8 -17.42 -27.42 -19.81
CA GLU A 8 -17.96 -26.46 -18.85
C GLU A 8 -16.96 -26.02 -17.77
N THR A 9 -16.09 -26.92 -17.30
CA THR A 9 -15.06 -26.60 -16.31
C THR A 9 -14.02 -25.67 -16.89
N VAL A 10 -13.62 -25.90 -18.15
CA VAL A 10 -12.69 -25.03 -18.87
C VAL A 10 -13.29 -23.63 -19.04
N LEU A 11 -14.54 -23.54 -19.51
CA LEU A 11 -15.23 -22.26 -19.68
C LEU A 11 -15.34 -21.48 -18.36
N ARG A 12 -15.68 -22.15 -17.25
CA ARG A 12 -15.78 -21.52 -15.92
C ARG A 12 -14.41 -21.06 -15.41
N ALA A 13 -13.36 -21.86 -15.59
CA ALA A 13 -12.00 -21.47 -15.24
C ALA A 13 -11.53 -20.26 -16.06
N SER A 14 -11.78 -20.26 -17.37
CA SER A 14 -11.50 -19.10 -18.23
C SER A 14 -12.27 -17.85 -17.79
N GLY A 15 -13.55 -17.99 -17.41
CA GLY A 15 -14.35 -16.90 -16.87
C GLY A 15 -13.80 -16.34 -15.55
N ALA A 16 -13.39 -17.21 -14.62
CA ALA A 16 -12.74 -16.80 -13.37
C ALA A 16 -11.43 -16.06 -13.64
N LEU A 17 -10.58 -16.60 -14.52
CA LEU A 17 -9.31 -16.00 -14.89
C LEU A 17 -9.51 -14.61 -15.51
N ALA A 18 -10.40 -14.50 -16.50
CA ALA A 18 -10.72 -13.23 -17.15
C ALA A 18 -11.27 -12.19 -16.18
N SER A 19 -12.08 -12.62 -15.20
CA SER A 19 -12.61 -11.74 -14.15
C SER A 19 -11.50 -11.25 -13.22
N GLY A 20 -10.53 -12.10 -12.88
CA GLY A 20 -9.35 -11.72 -12.12
C GLY A 20 -8.48 -10.71 -12.87
N VAL A 21 -8.25 -10.95 -14.17
CA VAL A 21 -7.53 -10.01 -15.04
C VAL A 21 -8.25 -8.67 -15.12
N ALA A 22 -9.58 -8.67 -15.28
CA ALA A 22 -10.39 -7.46 -15.26
C ALA A 22 -10.26 -6.67 -13.95
N LEU A 23 -10.14 -7.37 -12.81
CA LEU A 23 -9.85 -6.71 -11.53
C LEU A 23 -8.42 -6.15 -11.50
N SER A 24 -7.44 -6.88 -12.03
CA SER A 24 -6.03 -6.45 -12.06
C SER A 24 -5.83 -5.13 -12.82
N VAL A 25 -6.49 -4.98 -13.97
CA VAL A 25 -6.40 -3.76 -14.79
C VAL A 25 -7.15 -2.56 -14.20
N ALA A 26 -7.90 -2.75 -13.11
CA ALA A 26 -8.47 -1.63 -12.35
C ALA A 26 -7.41 -0.90 -11.50
N PHE A 27 -6.23 -1.50 -11.31
CA PHE A 27 -5.13 -0.92 -10.56
C PHE A 27 -4.11 -0.25 -11.48
N PRO A 28 -3.27 0.65 -10.95
CA PRO A 28 -2.09 1.11 -11.66
C PRO A 28 -1.19 -0.05 -12.10
N PRO A 29 -0.52 0.06 -13.26
CA PRO A 29 -0.43 1.24 -14.13
C PRO A 29 -1.53 1.32 -15.22
N TYR A 30 -2.57 0.49 -15.15
CA TYR A 30 -3.60 0.42 -16.20
C TYR A 30 -4.75 1.41 -15.96
N ASP A 31 -5.09 1.65 -14.69
CA ASP A 31 -6.01 2.70 -14.23
C ASP A 31 -7.40 2.68 -14.89
N LEU A 32 -8.00 1.48 -15.00
CA LEU A 32 -9.36 1.27 -15.53
C LEU A 32 -10.36 0.89 -14.41
N PRO A 33 -10.67 1.79 -13.45
CA PRO A 33 -11.42 1.44 -12.23
C PRO A 33 -12.82 0.90 -12.49
N TRP A 34 -13.44 1.22 -13.64
CA TRP A 34 -14.75 0.69 -14.03
C TRP A 34 -14.76 -0.82 -14.31
N LEU A 35 -13.60 -1.46 -14.48
CA LEU A 35 -13.49 -2.92 -14.61
C LEU A 35 -13.49 -3.64 -13.26
N MET A 36 -13.23 -2.94 -12.15
CA MET A 36 -13.32 -3.50 -10.80
C MET A 36 -14.68 -4.17 -10.51
N PRO A 37 -15.83 -3.49 -10.68
CA PRO A 37 -17.13 -4.14 -10.46
C PRO A 37 -17.39 -5.31 -11.41
N VAL A 38 -16.84 -5.29 -12.64
CA VAL A 38 -16.98 -6.38 -13.62
C VAL A 38 -16.21 -7.62 -13.16
N GLY A 39 -14.97 -7.44 -12.69
CA GLY A 39 -14.16 -8.54 -12.15
C GLY A 39 -14.79 -9.17 -10.91
N LEU A 40 -15.27 -8.35 -9.97
CA LEU A 40 -15.96 -8.81 -8.77
C LEU A 40 -17.26 -9.58 -9.10
N ALA A 41 -18.09 -9.04 -9.99
CA ALA A 41 -19.33 -9.69 -10.43
C ALA A 41 -19.05 -11.03 -11.13
N GLY A 42 -18.02 -11.07 -11.98
CA GLY A 42 -17.60 -12.29 -12.68
C GLY A 42 -17.23 -13.42 -11.71
N LEU A 43 -16.45 -13.13 -10.65
CA LEU A 43 -16.16 -14.10 -9.59
C LEU A 43 -17.44 -14.63 -8.93
N MET A 44 -18.34 -13.72 -8.52
CA MET A 44 -19.58 -14.08 -7.85
C MET A 44 -20.41 -15.05 -8.71
N ILE A 45 -20.56 -14.76 -10.01
CA ILE A 45 -21.31 -15.57 -10.97
C ILE A 45 -20.64 -16.93 -11.21
N VAL A 46 -19.32 -16.96 -11.40
CA VAL A 46 -18.57 -18.20 -11.68
C VAL A 46 -18.64 -19.16 -10.48
N VAL A 47 -18.41 -18.68 -9.26
CA VAL A 47 -18.44 -19.53 -8.06
C VAL A 47 -19.84 -20.08 -7.77
N ARG A 48 -20.91 -19.35 -8.13
CA ARG A 48 -22.28 -19.88 -8.02
C ARG A 48 -22.51 -21.09 -8.92
N ARG A 49 -21.89 -21.12 -10.10
CA ARG A 49 -22.11 -22.15 -11.13
C ARG A 49 -21.07 -23.26 -11.14
N TRP A 50 -19.96 -23.08 -10.43
CA TRP A 50 -18.87 -24.06 -10.37
C TRP A 50 -18.85 -24.78 -9.02
N GLU A 51 -18.97 -26.11 -9.02
CA GLU A 51 -18.88 -26.92 -7.80
C GLU A 51 -17.53 -26.79 -7.09
N GLY A 52 -16.45 -26.54 -7.83
CA GLY A 52 -15.09 -26.33 -7.33
C GLY A 52 -14.83 -24.91 -6.80
N GLY A 53 -15.62 -24.45 -5.82
CA GLY A 53 -15.55 -23.06 -5.33
C GLY A 53 -14.14 -22.58 -4.97
N PHE A 54 -13.34 -23.41 -4.28
CA PHE A 54 -11.94 -23.08 -3.98
C PHE A 54 -11.10 -22.84 -5.25
N ALA A 55 -11.18 -23.77 -6.21
CA ALA A 55 -10.45 -23.65 -7.47
C ALA A 55 -10.89 -22.42 -8.28
N ALA A 56 -12.17 -22.05 -8.23
CA ALA A 56 -12.68 -20.82 -8.82
C ALA A 56 -12.03 -19.58 -8.22
N GLY A 57 -11.96 -19.50 -6.89
CA GLY A 57 -11.30 -18.39 -6.20
C GLY A 57 -9.79 -18.34 -6.46
N VAL A 58 -9.11 -19.49 -6.53
CA VAL A 58 -7.68 -19.54 -6.86
C VAL A 58 -7.42 -19.12 -8.30
N VAL A 59 -8.19 -19.60 -9.28
CA VAL A 59 -8.01 -19.22 -10.69
C VAL A 59 -8.30 -17.73 -10.90
N PHE A 60 -9.34 -17.21 -10.26
CA PHE A 60 -9.59 -15.76 -10.21
C PHE A 60 -8.43 -15.01 -9.57
N GLY A 61 -7.97 -15.47 -8.41
CA GLY A 61 -6.88 -14.84 -7.67
C GLY A 61 -5.57 -14.84 -8.45
N LEU A 62 -5.28 -15.90 -9.22
CA LEU A 62 -4.14 -15.92 -10.13
C LEU A 62 -4.32 -14.92 -11.26
N GLY A 63 -5.51 -14.82 -11.85
CA GLY A 63 -5.82 -13.78 -12.85
C GLY A 63 -5.65 -12.37 -12.32
N PHE A 64 -5.87 -12.15 -11.03
CA PHE A 64 -5.72 -10.85 -10.38
C PHE A 64 -4.27 -10.56 -9.95
N MET A 65 -3.66 -11.45 -9.16
CA MET A 65 -2.37 -11.25 -8.50
C MET A 65 -1.18 -11.39 -9.46
N VAL A 66 -1.24 -12.34 -10.42
CA VAL A 66 -0.11 -12.57 -11.33
C VAL A 66 0.20 -11.33 -12.18
N PRO A 67 -0.78 -10.66 -12.83
CA PRO A 67 -0.48 -9.43 -13.56
C PRO A 67 -0.18 -8.26 -12.63
N LEU A 68 -0.89 -8.14 -11.50
CA LEU A 68 -0.73 -7.03 -10.55
C LEU A 68 0.69 -6.98 -9.98
N LEU A 69 1.25 -8.15 -9.64
CA LEU A 69 2.53 -8.30 -8.97
C LEU A 69 3.68 -8.60 -9.94
N ARG A 70 3.47 -8.45 -11.25
CA ARG A 70 4.48 -8.74 -12.27
C ARG A 70 5.81 -8.02 -12.04
N TRP A 71 5.79 -6.85 -11.41
CA TRP A 71 7.00 -6.09 -11.07
C TRP A 71 7.98 -6.86 -10.15
N LEU A 72 7.51 -7.87 -9.41
CA LEU A 72 8.38 -8.73 -8.58
C LEU A 72 9.32 -9.63 -9.38
N THR A 73 9.17 -9.73 -10.71
CA THR A 73 10.12 -10.49 -11.54
C THR A 73 11.54 -9.95 -11.46
N ILE A 74 11.73 -8.68 -11.06
CA ILE A 74 13.06 -8.11 -10.79
C ILE A 74 13.76 -8.83 -9.64
N ILE A 75 13.01 -9.23 -8.60
CA ILE A 75 13.55 -10.01 -7.47
C ILE A 75 13.71 -11.48 -7.88
N GLY A 76 12.72 -12.02 -8.60
CA GLY A 76 12.77 -13.37 -9.13
C GLY A 76 11.41 -13.87 -9.61
N VAL A 77 11.41 -14.65 -10.69
CA VAL A 77 10.18 -15.24 -11.25
C VAL A 77 9.49 -16.17 -10.26
N ASP A 78 10.27 -16.92 -9.50
CA ASP A 78 9.78 -17.79 -8.42
C ASP A 78 9.18 -17.00 -7.25
N ALA A 79 9.81 -15.91 -6.81
CA ALA A 79 9.25 -15.04 -5.76
C ALA A 79 7.90 -14.45 -6.20
N TRP A 80 7.84 -13.95 -7.44
CA TRP A 80 6.61 -13.46 -8.06
C TRP A 80 5.49 -14.51 -8.09
N LEU A 81 5.79 -15.72 -8.60
CA LEU A 81 4.79 -16.78 -8.72
C LEU A 81 4.34 -17.34 -7.37
N VAL A 82 5.26 -17.52 -6.42
CA VAL A 82 4.96 -18.03 -5.07
C VAL A 82 4.08 -17.03 -4.32
N LEU A 83 4.43 -15.74 -4.34
CA LEU A 83 3.62 -14.72 -3.68
C LEU A 83 2.26 -14.58 -4.37
N SER A 84 2.21 -14.55 -5.71
CA SER A 84 0.94 -14.47 -6.44
C SER A 84 0.03 -15.67 -6.14
N LEU A 85 0.60 -16.87 -6.02
CA LEU A 85 -0.14 -18.07 -5.64
C LEU A 85 -0.63 -17.97 -4.20
N LEU A 86 0.22 -17.59 -3.25
CA LEU A 86 -0.15 -17.42 -1.85
C LEU A 86 -1.34 -16.46 -1.71
N GLU A 87 -1.26 -15.31 -2.38
CA GLU A 87 -2.31 -14.31 -2.41
C GLU A 87 -3.60 -14.83 -3.09
N ALA A 88 -3.47 -15.65 -4.14
CA ALA A 88 -4.61 -16.29 -4.79
C ALA A 88 -5.28 -17.37 -3.91
N LEU A 89 -4.52 -18.05 -3.03
CA LEU A 89 -5.07 -19.05 -2.10
C LEU A 89 -6.04 -18.41 -1.11
N PHE A 90 -5.77 -17.20 -0.63
CA PHE A 90 -6.69 -16.43 0.21
C PHE A 90 -8.04 -16.18 -0.50
N LEU A 91 -8.00 -15.86 -1.80
CA LEU A 91 -9.22 -15.70 -2.61
C LEU A 91 -9.92 -17.05 -2.89
N GLY A 92 -9.17 -18.15 -2.94
CA GLY A 92 -9.70 -19.51 -2.88
C GLY A 92 -10.51 -19.78 -1.60
N LEU A 93 -9.97 -19.38 -0.44
CA LEU A 93 -10.65 -19.52 0.85
C LEU A 93 -11.93 -18.67 0.92
N LEU A 94 -11.89 -17.43 0.42
CA LEU A 94 -13.08 -16.59 0.27
C LEU A 94 -14.17 -17.31 -0.53
N ALA A 95 -13.80 -17.92 -1.66
CA ALA A 95 -14.75 -18.60 -2.53
C ALA A 95 -15.38 -19.84 -1.88
N LEU A 96 -14.72 -20.48 -0.91
CA LEU A 96 -15.31 -21.55 -0.09
C LEU A 96 -16.38 -21.02 0.87
N VAL A 97 -16.09 -19.90 1.57
CA VAL A 97 -17.06 -19.22 2.44
C VAL A 97 -18.25 -18.74 1.63
N TRP A 98 -18.00 -18.21 0.44
CA TRP A 98 -19.02 -17.79 -0.49
C TRP A 98 -19.92 -18.95 -0.93
N ARG A 99 -19.34 -20.12 -1.27
CA ARG A 99 -20.10 -21.26 -1.80
C ARG A 99 -21.24 -21.73 -0.90
N TRP A 100 -21.06 -21.71 0.43
CA TRP A 100 -22.10 -22.17 1.34
C TRP A 100 -23.12 -21.08 1.71
N THR A 101 -22.75 -19.81 1.57
CA THR A 101 -23.63 -18.65 1.84
C THR A 101 -24.45 -18.23 0.63
N ARG A 102 -24.08 -18.64 -0.59
CA ARG A 102 -24.68 -18.19 -1.86
C ARG A 102 -26.20 -18.37 -1.98
N ASP A 103 -26.77 -19.36 -1.30
CA ASP A 103 -28.20 -19.67 -1.35
C ASP A 103 -28.98 -18.97 -0.22
N ARG A 104 -28.29 -18.23 0.66
CA ARG A 104 -28.90 -17.46 1.75
C ARG A 104 -29.38 -16.10 1.25
N VAL A 105 -30.40 -15.53 1.89
CA VAL A 105 -30.90 -14.19 1.54
C VAL A 105 -29.88 -13.07 1.86
N TRP A 106 -29.02 -13.30 2.84
CA TRP A 106 -28.01 -12.36 3.32
C TRP A 106 -26.64 -12.55 2.66
N TRP A 107 -26.57 -13.34 1.58
CA TRP A 107 -25.34 -13.63 0.85
C TRP A 107 -24.54 -12.36 0.46
N PRO A 108 -25.16 -11.22 0.03
CA PRO A 108 -24.38 -10.06 -0.40
C PRO A 108 -23.53 -9.49 0.73
N VAL A 109 -24.10 -9.44 1.93
CA VAL A 109 -23.41 -8.98 3.14
C VAL A 109 -22.29 -9.95 3.51
N ALA A 110 -22.55 -11.26 3.48
CA ALA A 110 -21.52 -12.25 3.80
C ALA A 110 -20.35 -12.25 2.81
N PHE A 111 -20.61 -12.02 1.52
CA PHE A 111 -19.55 -11.91 0.54
C PHE A 111 -18.72 -10.63 0.74
N ALA A 112 -19.37 -9.48 1.00
CA ALA A 112 -18.68 -8.24 1.28
C ALA A 112 -17.80 -8.30 2.54
N VAL A 113 -18.36 -8.83 3.64
CA VAL A 113 -17.63 -9.05 4.89
C VAL A 113 -16.48 -10.04 4.69
N GLY A 114 -16.73 -11.14 3.97
CA GLY A 114 -15.71 -12.12 3.63
C GLY A 114 -14.55 -11.53 2.82
N TRP A 115 -14.86 -10.69 1.83
CA TRP A 115 -13.85 -10.01 1.03
C TRP A 115 -12.98 -9.10 1.89
N ALA A 116 -13.61 -8.19 2.63
CA ALA A 116 -12.90 -7.25 3.50
C ALA A 116 -12.06 -7.97 4.57
N GLY A 117 -12.58 -9.04 5.16
CA GLY A 117 -11.83 -9.86 6.11
C GLY A 117 -10.63 -10.57 5.48
N VAL A 118 -10.76 -11.06 4.23
CA VAL A 118 -9.64 -11.66 3.51
C VAL A 118 -8.58 -10.63 3.12
N GLU A 119 -8.94 -9.41 2.72
CA GLU A 119 -7.98 -8.33 2.52
C GLU A 119 -7.20 -8.00 3.80
N CYS A 120 -7.90 -7.88 4.93
CA CYS A 120 -7.25 -7.64 6.22
C CYS A 120 -6.33 -8.80 6.62
N LEU A 121 -6.77 -10.05 6.43
CA LEU A 121 -5.96 -11.23 6.73
C LEU A 121 -4.68 -11.28 5.89
N ARG A 122 -4.78 -11.01 4.59
CA ARG A 122 -3.61 -10.92 3.68
C ARG A 122 -2.64 -9.86 4.15
N GLY A 123 -3.14 -8.71 4.61
CA GLY A 123 -2.34 -7.62 5.17
C GLY A 123 -1.68 -7.91 6.52
N LEU A 124 -1.95 -9.07 7.16
CA LEU A 124 -1.39 -9.45 8.46
C LEU A 124 -0.52 -10.71 8.41
N VAL A 125 -0.89 -11.69 7.59
CA VAL A 125 -0.23 -13.01 7.58
C VAL A 125 0.00 -13.53 6.15
N PRO A 126 1.10 -14.28 5.92
CA PRO A 126 2.21 -14.56 6.84
C PRO A 126 3.24 -13.41 6.89
N PHE A 127 4.16 -13.47 7.86
CA PHE A 127 5.33 -12.58 7.98
C PHE A 127 5.05 -11.07 8.11
N GLY A 128 3.87 -10.71 8.61
CA GLY A 128 3.43 -9.31 8.67
C GLY A 128 2.51 -8.92 7.51
N GLY A 129 2.29 -9.83 6.55
CA GLY A 129 1.29 -9.70 5.49
C GLY A 129 1.73 -8.86 4.30
N PHE A 130 0.87 -8.83 3.28
CA PHE A 130 1.08 -8.16 2.01
C PHE A 130 -0.26 -7.53 1.53
N PRO A 131 -0.53 -6.27 1.90
CA PRO A 131 -1.83 -5.60 1.64
C PRO A 131 -2.01 -5.15 0.18
N TRP A 132 -1.05 -5.42 -0.70
CA TRP A 132 -1.09 -5.01 -2.11
C TRP A 132 -2.32 -5.59 -2.82
N GLY A 133 -2.98 -4.78 -3.66
CA GLY A 133 -4.22 -5.18 -4.32
C GLY A 133 -5.49 -5.03 -3.47
N THR A 134 -5.42 -4.38 -2.31
CA THR A 134 -6.61 -3.91 -1.58
C THR A 134 -7.42 -2.97 -2.47
N LEU A 135 -8.73 -3.20 -2.60
CA LEU A 135 -9.59 -2.49 -3.57
C LEU A 135 -9.51 -0.96 -3.45
N ALA A 136 -9.36 -0.44 -2.23
CA ALA A 136 -9.27 0.98 -1.98
C ALA A 136 -8.14 1.67 -2.77
N PHE A 137 -7.02 0.98 -2.99
CA PHE A 137 -5.85 1.53 -3.69
C PHE A 137 -6.08 1.66 -5.21
N GLY A 138 -6.94 0.83 -5.79
CA GLY A 138 -7.32 0.91 -7.21
C GLY A 138 -8.45 1.92 -7.48
N LEU A 139 -8.97 2.59 -6.44
CA LEU A 139 -10.12 3.48 -6.52
C LEU A 139 -9.79 4.94 -6.21
N VAL A 140 -8.51 5.31 -6.13
CA VAL A 140 -8.07 6.65 -5.69
C VAL A 140 -8.60 7.80 -6.55
N ASP A 141 -8.94 7.53 -7.81
CA ASP A 141 -9.57 8.51 -8.72
C ASP A 141 -11.11 8.46 -8.71
N SER A 142 -11.71 7.56 -7.93
CA SER A 142 -13.16 7.44 -7.76
C SER A 142 -13.63 8.12 -6.48
N THR A 143 -14.81 8.73 -6.48
CA THR A 143 -15.39 9.35 -5.28
C THR A 143 -15.63 8.33 -4.16
N VAL A 144 -15.82 7.04 -4.48
CA VAL A 144 -16.08 5.97 -3.50
C VAL A 144 -14.92 5.82 -2.51
N VAL A 145 -13.70 6.19 -2.89
CA VAL A 145 -12.54 6.13 -1.99
C VAL A 145 -12.68 7.03 -0.76
N ARG A 146 -13.54 8.06 -0.82
CA ARG A 146 -13.81 8.98 0.29
C ARG A 146 -14.45 8.30 1.50
N TYR A 147 -15.03 7.11 1.33
CA TYR A 147 -15.44 6.26 2.45
C TYR A 147 -14.25 5.85 3.34
N GLY A 148 -13.02 5.88 2.83
CA GLY A 148 -11.80 5.65 3.59
C GLY A 148 -11.65 6.61 4.77
N ARG A 149 -12.11 7.86 4.61
CA ARG A 149 -12.10 8.85 5.70
C ARG A 149 -13.03 8.46 6.87
N LEU A 150 -14.03 7.61 6.62
CA LEU A 150 -15.00 7.18 7.62
C LEU A 150 -14.66 5.84 8.26
N GLY A 151 -14.06 4.91 7.52
CA GLY A 151 -13.82 3.55 8.01
C GLY A 151 -12.63 2.83 7.37
N GLY A 152 -11.64 3.58 6.87
CA GLY A 152 -10.41 3.05 6.30
C GLY A 152 -10.66 2.18 5.05
N THR A 153 -9.68 1.33 4.75
CA THR A 153 -9.70 0.43 3.59
C THR A 153 -10.91 -0.49 3.64
N VAL A 154 -11.24 -0.99 4.85
CA VAL A 154 -12.36 -1.89 5.13
C VAL A 154 -13.68 -1.33 4.64
N LEU A 155 -14.02 -0.08 4.97
CA LEU A 155 -15.32 0.49 4.57
C LEU A 155 -15.41 0.70 3.05
N VAL A 156 -14.30 1.08 2.38
CA VAL A 156 -14.27 1.20 0.92
C VAL A 156 -14.56 -0.16 0.28
N SER A 157 -13.87 -1.21 0.72
CA SER A 157 -14.09 -2.57 0.22
C SER A 157 -15.50 -3.08 0.50
N LEU A 158 -16.04 -2.85 1.71
CA LEU A 158 -17.42 -3.21 2.03
C LEU A 158 -18.42 -2.52 1.11
N VAL A 159 -18.31 -1.21 0.90
CA VAL A 159 -19.22 -0.45 0.03
C VAL A 159 -19.18 -0.96 -1.40
N VAL A 160 -17.98 -1.12 -1.96
CA VAL A 160 -17.80 -1.56 -3.36
C VAL A 160 -18.34 -2.97 -3.54
N VAL A 161 -17.90 -3.91 -2.71
CA VAL A 161 -18.24 -5.32 -2.87
C VAL A 161 -19.73 -5.56 -2.58
N LEU A 162 -20.29 -4.90 -1.56
CA LEU A 162 -21.73 -5.01 -1.26
C LEU A 162 -22.58 -4.44 -2.38
N THR A 163 -22.20 -3.30 -2.96
CA THR A 163 -22.89 -2.69 -4.10
C THR A 163 -22.91 -3.66 -5.28
N VAL A 164 -21.76 -4.23 -5.63
CA VAL A 164 -21.66 -5.21 -6.73
C VAL A 164 -22.48 -6.47 -6.42
N ALA A 165 -22.41 -6.97 -5.20
CA ALA A 165 -23.15 -8.15 -4.77
C ALA A 165 -24.67 -7.95 -4.84
N VAL A 166 -25.18 -6.80 -4.41
CA VAL A 166 -26.60 -6.45 -4.54
C VAL A 166 -27.01 -6.38 -6.01
N VAL A 167 -26.21 -5.75 -6.87
CA VAL A 167 -26.50 -5.69 -8.32
C VAL A 167 -26.54 -7.09 -8.93
N VAL A 168 -25.58 -7.96 -8.59
CA VAL A 168 -25.57 -9.35 -9.05
C VAL A 168 -26.81 -10.11 -8.58
N ASP A 169 -27.23 -9.96 -7.31
CA ASP A 169 -28.43 -10.61 -6.78
C ASP A 169 -29.70 -10.18 -7.56
N LEU A 170 -29.85 -8.88 -7.81
CA LEU A 170 -31.00 -8.33 -8.54
C LEU A 170 -31.06 -8.85 -9.98
N VAL A 171 -29.91 -8.89 -10.66
CA VAL A 171 -29.80 -9.37 -12.04
C VAL A 171 -30.09 -10.87 -12.13
N GLU A 172 -29.52 -11.69 -11.24
CA GLU A 172 -29.71 -13.14 -11.29
C GLU A 172 -31.14 -13.57 -10.92
N ARG A 173 -31.76 -12.91 -9.93
CA ARG A 173 -33.16 -13.20 -9.55
C ARG A 173 -34.17 -12.64 -10.55
N ARG A 174 -33.75 -11.74 -11.45
CA ARG A 174 -34.64 -10.89 -12.26
C ARG A 174 -35.70 -10.21 -11.39
N ASP A 175 -35.32 -9.84 -10.17
CA ASP A 175 -36.25 -9.39 -9.15
C ASP A 175 -36.73 -7.96 -9.46
N ARG A 176 -37.92 -7.87 -10.06
CA ARG A 176 -38.62 -6.60 -10.33
C ARG A 176 -39.62 -6.23 -9.24
N THR A 177 -39.56 -6.89 -8.08
CA THR A 177 -40.41 -6.51 -6.95
C THR A 177 -39.99 -5.15 -6.39
N ARG A 178 -40.88 -4.53 -5.60
CA ARG A 178 -40.57 -3.29 -4.87
C ARG A 178 -39.31 -3.41 -4.02
N ARG A 179 -39.08 -4.59 -3.42
CA ARG A 179 -37.88 -4.87 -2.63
C ARG A 179 -36.62 -4.82 -3.48
N GLY A 180 -36.64 -5.47 -4.65
CA GLY A 180 -35.50 -5.44 -5.57
C GLY A 180 -35.17 -4.03 -6.04
N LEU A 181 -36.20 -3.25 -6.40
CA LEU A 181 -36.02 -1.84 -6.78
C LEU A 181 -35.43 -1.00 -5.63
N SER A 182 -35.94 -1.14 -4.41
CA SER A 182 -35.42 -0.41 -3.24
C SER A 182 -33.96 -0.73 -2.95
N LEU A 183 -33.53 -1.99 -3.09
CA LEU A 183 -32.14 -2.39 -2.92
C LEU A 183 -31.24 -1.80 -4.01
N GLY A 184 -31.70 -1.81 -5.26
CA GLY A 184 -30.98 -1.20 -6.38
C GLY A 184 -30.82 0.32 -6.22
N VAL A 185 -31.90 1.01 -5.84
CA VAL A 185 -31.86 2.45 -5.52
C VAL A 185 -30.94 2.72 -4.34
N GLY A 186 -30.98 1.90 -3.29
CA GLY A 186 -30.08 2.02 -2.14
C GLY A 186 -28.61 1.87 -2.52
N ALA A 187 -28.27 0.87 -3.35
CA ALA A 187 -26.91 0.67 -3.84
C ALA A 187 -26.40 1.89 -4.64
N VAL A 188 -27.22 2.42 -5.55
CA VAL A 188 -26.90 3.64 -6.30
C VAL A 188 -26.76 4.85 -5.37
N ALA A 189 -27.64 4.99 -4.38
CA ALA A 189 -27.61 6.08 -3.41
C ALA A 189 -26.34 6.04 -2.55
N VAL A 190 -25.89 4.86 -2.11
CA VAL A 190 -24.64 4.70 -1.35
C VAL A 190 -23.43 5.10 -2.21
N VAL A 191 -23.38 4.72 -3.49
CA VAL A 191 -22.31 5.18 -4.38
C VAL A 191 -22.39 6.69 -4.60
N ALA A 192 -23.58 7.24 -4.86
CA ALA A 192 -23.77 8.67 -5.07
C ALA A 192 -23.43 9.51 -3.82
N LEU A 193 -23.71 9.01 -2.62
CA LEU A 193 -23.38 9.66 -1.35
C LEU A 193 -21.87 9.91 -1.20
N SER A 194 -21.03 9.08 -1.82
CA SER A 194 -19.57 9.27 -1.81
C SER A 194 -19.16 10.65 -2.37
N ALA A 195 -19.89 11.18 -3.36
CA ALA A 195 -19.57 12.46 -3.99
C ALA A 195 -19.74 13.67 -3.06
N VAL A 196 -20.54 13.53 -1.99
CA VAL A 196 -20.78 14.62 -1.01
C VAL A 196 -20.06 14.39 0.32
N LEU A 197 -19.31 13.28 0.47
CA LEU A 197 -18.48 13.08 1.66
C LEU A 197 -17.37 14.13 1.73
N PRO A 198 -17.13 14.72 2.91
CA PRO A 198 -16.14 15.76 3.08
C PRO A 198 -14.73 15.20 2.86
N VAL A 199 -13.92 15.97 2.13
CA VAL A 199 -12.48 15.75 1.91
C VAL A 199 -11.73 17.00 2.34
N GLY A 200 -10.41 16.89 2.50
CA GLY A 200 -9.55 18.01 2.91
C GLY A 200 -8.85 17.76 4.24
N THR A 201 -8.11 18.77 4.70
CA THR A 201 -7.29 18.65 5.92
C THR A 201 -8.17 18.35 7.14
N ALA A 202 -7.80 17.33 7.90
CA ALA A 202 -8.44 17.04 9.19
C ALA A 202 -7.89 17.99 10.26
N GLY A 203 -8.72 18.89 10.78
CA GLY A 203 -8.34 19.91 11.77
C GLY A 203 -7.21 20.82 11.28
N PRO A 204 -7.45 21.71 10.30
CA PRO A 204 -6.39 22.56 9.75
C PRO A 204 -5.84 23.53 10.80
N ILE A 205 -4.52 23.55 10.97
CA ILE A 205 -3.84 24.41 11.97
C ILE A 205 -2.87 25.43 11.36
N GLY A 206 -2.67 25.38 10.05
CA GLY A 206 -1.77 26.29 9.35
C GLY A 206 -1.24 25.69 8.06
N THR A 207 -0.23 26.34 7.51
CA THR A 207 0.51 25.91 6.33
C THR A 207 2.00 25.91 6.59
N THR A 208 2.73 25.07 5.89
CA THR A 208 4.20 25.06 5.87
C THR A 208 4.68 24.89 4.44
N ARG A 209 5.83 25.46 4.10
CA ARG A 209 6.47 25.23 2.81
C ARG A 209 7.41 24.03 2.91
N VAL A 210 7.14 22.98 2.14
CA VAL A 210 7.98 21.78 2.11
C VAL A 210 8.80 21.73 0.84
N ALA A 211 9.99 21.12 0.92
CA ALA A 211 10.74 20.72 -0.25
C ALA A 211 11.11 19.22 -0.19
N ALA A 212 10.83 18.48 -1.27
CA ALA A 212 11.25 17.08 -1.42
C ALA A 212 12.36 16.98 -2.47
N ILE A 213 13.50 16.41 -2.08
CA ILE A 213 14.70 16.32 -2.90
C ILE A 213 14.78 14.96 -3.59
N GLN A 214 14.83 14.95 -4.92
CA GLN A 214 15.09 13.76 -5.73
C GLN A 214 16.45 13.91 -6.40
N GLY A 215 17.46 13.21 -5.88
CA GLY A 215 18.85 13.27 -6.36
C GLY A 215 19.11 12.44 -7.62
N ASN A 216 18.32 11.38 -7.84
CA ASN A 216 18.57 10.31 -8.81
C ASN A 216 19.77 9.43 -8.46
N VAL A 217 19.85 8.27 -9.12
CA VAL A 217 20.95 7.29 -8.99
C VAL A 217 21.74 7.22 -10.30
N PRO A 218 23.03 6.83 -10.27
CA PRO A 218 23.84 6.64 -11.48
C PRO A 218 23.49 5.35 -12.26
N GLY A 219 22.95 4.32 -11.62
CA GLY A 219 22.62 3.02 -12.22
C GLY A 219 21.12 2.70 -12.30
N GLU A 220 20.76 1.46 -12.67
CA GLU A 220 19.38 0.96 -12.72
C GLU A 220 19.25 -0.43 -12.07
N GLY A 221 18.04 -0.79 -11.63
CA GLY A 221 17.78 -2.12 -11.06
C GLY A 221 18.50 -2.36 -9.73
N MET A 222 18.94 -3.61 -9.49
CA MET A 222 19.66 -3.99 -8.27
C MET A 222 21.05 -3.31 -8.15
N ASP A 223 21.62 -2.85 -9.25
CA ASP A 223 22.93 -2.20 -9.29
C ASP A 223 22.87 -0.68 -9.03
N ALA A 224 21.68 -0.11 -8.87
CA ALA A 224 21.46 1.33 -8.65
C ALA A 224 22.26 1.91 -7.47
N PHE A 225 22.66 1.06 -6.50
CA PHE A 225 23.39 1.42 -5.28
C PHE A 225 24.81 0.89 -5.22
N ALA A 226 25.36 0.38 -6.33
CA ALA A 226 26.77 -0.01 -6.38
C ALA A 226 27.69 1.18 -6.02
N GLU A 227 27.27 2.40 -6.34
CA GLU A 227 27.98 3.64 -6.07
C GLU A 227 27.31 4.45 -4.95
N ARG A 228 27.24 3.88 -3.74
CA ARG A 228 26.59 4.48 -2.55
C ARG A 228 26.93 5.96 -2.31
N ARG A 229 28.20 6.33 -2.48
CA ARG A 229 28.66 7.72 -2.31
C ARG A 229 28.13 8.66 -3.39
N ALA A 230 27.95 8.19 -4.62
CA ALA A 230 27.38 9.00 -5.69
C ALA A 230 25.91 9.34 -5.43
N VAL A 231 25.15 8.40 -4.84
CA VAL A 231 23.75 8.65 -4.44
C VAL A 231 23.67 9.77 -3.39
N LEU A 232 24.47 9.67 -2.31
CA LEU A 232 24.59 10.74 -1.31
C LEU A 232 24.98 12.08 -1.97
N HIS A 233 26.02 12.04 -2.80
CA HIS A 233 26.51 13.23 -3.48
C HIS A 233 25.44 13.90 -4.35
N ASN A 234 24.60 13.12 -5.02
CA ASN A 234 23.51 13.62 -5.84
C ASN A 234 22.45 14.35 -4.99
N HIS A 235 22.05 13.79 -3.85
CA HIS A 235 21.08 14.43 -2.94
C HIS A 235 21.66 15.69 -2.27
N ALA A 236 22.90 15.62 -1.82
CA ALA A 236 23.60 16.76 -1.23
C ALA A 236 23.76 17.90 -2.25
N THR A 237 24.14 17.58 -3.48
CA THR A 237 24.25 18.57 -4.58
C THR A 237 22.88 19.12 -4.99
N ALA A 238 21.84 18.28 -5.07
CA ALA A 238 20.45 18.70 -5.24
C ALA A 238 20.03 19.77 -4.23
N THR A 239 20.39 19.56 -2.97
CA THR A 239 20.06 20.46 -1.88
C THR A 239 20.88 21.76 -1.93
N ARG A 240 22.19 21.68 -2.22
CA ARG A 240 23.04 22.88 -2.36
C ARG A 240 22.64 23.78 -3.52
N ASP A 241 22.33 23.20 -4.69
CA ASP A 241 21.88 23.99 -5.84
C ASP A 241 20.52 24.62 -5.57
N PHE A 242 19.64 23.92 -4.83
CA PHE A 242 18.38 24.50 -4.38
C PHE A 242 18.59 25.66 -3.40
N ALA A 243 19.50 25.50 -2.44
CA ALA A 243 19.88 26.57 -1.51
C ALA A 243 20.42 27.81 -2.24
N ALA A 244 21.25 27.61 -3.27
CA ALA A 244 21.75 28.70 -4.10
C ALA A 244 20.61 29.43 -4.84
N ALA A 245 19.64 28.70 -5.39
CA ALA A 245 18.47 29.29 -6.05
C ALA A 245 17.57 30.07 -5.06
N VAL A 246 17.42 29.58 -3.83
CA VAL A 246 16.72 30.30 -2.75
C VAL A 246 17.46 31.59 -2.37
N ALA A 247 18.78 31.52 -2.19
CA ALA A 247 19.60 32.70 -1.89
C ALA A 247 19.60 33.74 -3.01
N ALA A 248 19.49 33.30 -4.27
CA ALA A 248 19.34 34.16 -5.44
C ALA A 248 17.93 34.74 -5.61
N GLY A 249 16.95 34.32 -4.80
CA GLY A 249 15.55 34.74 -4.90
C GLY A 249 14.81 34.13 -6.09
N GLU A 250 15.37 33.11 -6.73
CA GLU A 250 14.75 32.39 -7.85
C GLU A 250 13.68 31.40 -7.37
N ARG A 251 13.85 30.90 -6.15
CA ARG A 251 12.91 29.99 -5.47
C ARG A 251 12.64 30.47 -4.05
N LEU A 252 11.53 30.01 -3.48
CA LEU A 252 11.11 30.38 -2.14
C LEU A 252 11.76 29.44 -1.11
N ALA A 253 12.22 30.00 0.01
CA ALA A 253 12.80 29.20 1.09
C ALA A 253 11.76 28.24 1.67
N PRO A 254 12.05 26.93 1.77
CA PRO A 254 11.19 25.99 2.49
C PRO A 254 11.32 26.18 4.01
N ASP A 255 10.36 25.68 4.77
CA ASP A 255 10.48 25.54 6.23
C ASP A 255 11.16 24.22 6.62
N ILE A 256 10.97 23.17 5.80
CA ILE A 256 11.52 21.84 6.00
C ILE A 256 11.92 21.19 4.67
N VAL A 257 12.96 20.35 4.70
CA VAL A 257 13.44 19.58 3.54
C VAL A 257 13.35 18.09 3.83
N ILE A 258 13.00 17.30 2.82
CA ILE A 258 12.87 15.84 2.94
C ILE A 258 13.72 15.18 1.86
N TRP A 259 14.64 14.32 2.29
CA TRP A 259 15.40 13.42 1.44
C TRP A 259 14.73 12.03 1.43
N PRO A 260 14.93 11.25 0.37
CA PRO A 260 14.31 9.94 0.23
C PRO A 260 14.98 8.88 1.12
N GLU A 261 14.36 7.70 1.17
CA GLU A 261 14.94 6.50 1.77
C GLU A 261 16.28 6.19 1.08
N ASN A 262 17.27 5.74 1.86
CA ASN A 262 18.60 5.41 1.34
C ASN A 262 19.25 6.55 0.52
N SER A 263 18.94 7.81 0.86
CA SER A 263 19.66 8.96 0.32
C SER A 263 21.16 8.90 0.68
N THR A 264 21.50 8.20 1.77
CA THR A 264 22.84 7.65 2.00
C THR A 264 22.77 6.17 2.39
N ASP A 265 23.57 5.35 1.72
CA ASP A 265 23.85 3.95 2.11
C ASP A 265 25.20 3.82 2.86
N ILE A 266 25.73 4.96 3.31
CA ILE A 266 26.94 5.06 4.12
C ILE A 266 26.51 5.60 5.47
N ASP A 267 26.86 4.90 6.55
CA ASP A 267 26.54 5.30 7.91
C ASP A 267 27.21 6.64 8.24
N PRO A 268 26.46 7.73 8.39
CA PRO A 268 27.03 9.05 8.66
C PRO A 268 27.53 9.18 10.10
N TYR A 269 27.17 8.29 11.02
CA TYR A 269 27.72 8.30 12.38
C TYR A 269 29.12 7.68 12.44
N VAL A 270 29.49 6.90 11.43
CA VAL A 270 30.79 6.22 11.34
C VAL A 270 31.71 6.89 10.30
N ASP A 271 31.17 7.29 9.14
CA ASP A 271 31.93 7.92 8.07
C ASP A 271 31.86 9.45 8.16
N ALA A 272 32.97 10.06 8.58
CA ALA A 272 33.08 11.51 8.75
C ALA A 272 32.90 12.30 7.44
N ALA A 273 33.19 11.72 6.27
CA ALA A 273 32.98 12.40 4.99
C ALA A 273 31.50 12.41 4.60
N ALA A 274 30.78 11.31 4.84
CA ALA A 274 29.34 11.27 4.67
C ALA A 274 28.64 12.23 5.63
N TYR A 275 29.05 12.26 6.90
CA TYR A 275 28.57 13.24 7.88
C TYR A 275 28.75 14.67 7.36
N ALA A 276 29.97 15.05 6.98
CA ALA A 276 30.30 16.40 6.55
C ALA A 276 29.50 16.80 5.29
N GLU A 277 29.34 15.90 4.32
CA GLU A 277 28.59 16.19 3.11
C GLU A 277 27.09 16.44 3.38
N ILE A 278 26.50 15.68 4.31
CA ILE A 278 25.11 15.92 4.76
C ILE A 278 25.05 17.23 5.53
N ASP A 279 25.92 17.44 6.51
CA ASP A 279 25.94 18.64 7.35
C ASP A 279 26.10 19.91 6.52
N ASP A 280 27.00 19.91 5.53
CA ASP A 280 27.21 21.03 4.61
C ASP A 280 25.96 21.31 3.76
N ALA A 281 25.28 20.28 3.26
CA ALA A 281 24.06 20.45 2.47
C ALA A 281 22.90 21.01 3.30
N VAL A 282 22.72 20.50 4.52
CA VAL A 282 21.68 20.97 5.46
C VAL A 282 21.98 22.39 5.94
N ARG A 283 23.24 22.72 6.24
CA ARG A 283 23.67 24.09 6.57
C ARG A 283 23.46 25.05 5.41
N ALA A 284 23.70 24.62 4.17
CA ALA A 284 23.54 25.46 2.99
C ALA A 284 22.08 25.91 2.79
N ILE A 285 21.12 24.99 2.91
CA ILE A 285 19.69 25.34 2.82
C ILE A 285 19.18 26.02 4.10
N GLY A 286 19.82 25.77 5.24
CA GLY A 286 19.60 26.50 6.48
C GLY A 286 18.32 26.13 7.24
N VAL A 287 17.68 25.02 6.89
CA VAL A 287 16.46 24.53 7.54
C VAL A 287 16.53 23.04 7.91
N PRO A 288 15.75 22.58 8.90
CA PRO A 288 15.72 21.16 9.29
C PRO A 288 15.40 20.23 8.11
N THR A 289 16.18 19.16 8.00
CA THR A 289 16.11 18.20 6.90
C THR A 289 15.90 16.79 7.42
N LEU A 290 14.91 16.05 6.90
CA LEU A 290 14.79 14.62 7.15
C LEU A 290 15.68 13.85 6.16
N VAL A 291 16.69 13.16 6.67
CA VAL A 291 17.68 12.42 5.87
C VAL A 291 17.43 10.92 5.97
N GLY A 292 17.18 10.25 4.85
CA GLY A 292 17.04 8.79 4.81
C GLY A 292 18.39 8.11 4.71
N ALA A 293 18.73 7.27 5.69
CA ALA A 293 20.05 6.67 5.83
C ALA A 293 19.97 5.17 6.13
N VAL A 294 20.94 4.41 5.63
CA VAL A 294 21.25 3.08 6.14
C VAL A 294 22.42 3.19 7.11
N VAL A 295 22.21 2.77 8.34
CA VAL A 295 23.21 2.80 9.41
C VAL A 295 23.48 1.39 9.93
N ASP A 296 24.59 1.20 10.63
CA ASP A 296 24.89 -0.07 11.28
C ASP A 296 23.85 -0.39 12.37
N GLY A 297 23.47 -1.65 12.46
CA GLY A 297 22.43 -2.11 13.36
C GLY A 297 22.93 -2.42 14.78
N PRO A 298 22.05 -2.94 15.66
CA PRO A 298 22.42 -3.33 17.02
C PRO A 298 23.52 -4.39 17.09
N ASP A 299 23.62 -5.24 16.06
CA ASP A 299 24.62 -6.30 15.92
C ASP A 299 25.37 -6.16 14.58
N ASP A 300 26.61 -6.66 14.49
CA ASP A 300 27.48 -6.57 13.29
C ASP A 300 26.85 -7.14 12.00
N ASN A 301 25.88 -8.05 12.14
CA ASN A 301 25.18 -8.70 11.03
C ASN A 301 23.90 -7.97 10.61
N GLN A 302 23.61 -6.81 11.21
CA GLN A 302 22.40 -6.04 10.96
C GLN A 302 22.71 -4.62 10.51
N VAL A 303 21.73 -4.05 9.82
CA VAL A 303 21.66 -2.63 9.48
C VAL A 303 20.30 -2.08 9.87
N GLN A 304 20.16 -0.76 9.92
CA GLN A 304 18.89 -0.09 10.15
C GLN A 304 18.60 0.87 9.00
N ASN A 305 17.36 0.83 8.50
CA ASN A 305 16.83 1.84 7.58
C ASN A 305 16.19 2.93 8.42
N MET A 306 16.73 4.15 8.34
CA MET A 306 16.37 5.24 9.23
C MET A 306 15.99 6.52 8.49
N GLY A 307 15.01 7.24 9.04
CA GLY A 307 14.83 8.67 8.82
C GLY A 307 15.45 9.45 9.98
N ILE A 308 16.42 10.31 9.70
CA ILE A 308 17.16 11.10 10.69
C ILE A 308 16.80 12.57 10.52
N VAL A 309 16.27 13.21 11.58
CA VAL A 309 16.11 14.67 11.60
C VAL A 309 17.48 15.29 11.75
N TRP A 310 17.90 16.07 10.77
CA TRP A 310 19.16 16.81 10.75
C TRP A 310 18.88 18.30 10.88
N ASP A 311 19.34 18.88 11.99
CA ASP A 311 19.21 20.31 12.26
C ASP A 311 20.44 21.06 11.73
N PRO A 312 20.28 22.20 11.03
CA PRO A 312 21.40 22.96 10.45
C PRO A 312 22.35 23.55 11.50
N GLN A 313 21.95 23.65 12.77
CA GLN A 313 22.78 24.15 13.86
C GLN A 313 23.37 23.01 14.68
N SER A 314 22.53 22.08 15.14
CA SER A 314 22.93 21.02 16.07
C SER A 314 23.31 19.68 15.45
N GLY A 315 23.08 19.48 14.14
CA GLY A 315 23.35 18.21 13.46
C GLY A 315 22.23 17.17 13.66
N PRO A 316 22.53 15.85 13.57
CA PRO A 316 21.51 14.79 13.64
C PRO A 316 20.86 14.70 15.04
N GLY A 317 19.56 14.44 15.07
CA GLY A 317 18.71 14.46 16.27
C GLY A 317 17.72 13.29 16.33
N GLN A 318 16.41 13.59 16.35
CA GLN A 318 15.37 12.55 16.41
C GLN A 318 15.48 11.60 15.21
N GLN A 319 15.15 10.33 15.42
CA GLN A 319 15.25 9.31 14.38
C GLN A 319 14.06 8.35 14.41
N TYR A 320 13.66 7.91 13.22
CA TYR A 320 12.74 6.81 13.01
C TYR A 320 13.48 5.64 12.38
N VAL A 321 13.27 4.44 12.91
CA VAL A 321 13.77 3.19 12.31
C VAL A 321 12.60 2.44 11.71
N LYS A 322 12.72 2.05 10.44
CA LYS A 322 11.70 1.28 9.72
C LYS A 322 11.23 0.09 10.54
N ARG A 323 9.91 0.01 10.81
CA ARG A 323 9.28 -1.03 11.63
C ARG A 323 8.94 -2.27 10.83
N HIS A 324 8.71 -2.12 9.52
CA HIS A 324 8.33 -3.20 8.62
C HIS A 324 9.30 -3.37 7.46
N PRO A 325 10.50 -3.97 7.71
CA PRO A 325 11.39 -4.38 6.64
C PRO A 325 10.72 -5.37 5.69
N VAL A 326 11.03 -5.26 4.40
CA VAL A 326 10.43 -6.07 3.32
C VAL A 326 11.00 -7.50 3.36
N PRO A 327 10.15 -8.53 3.47
CA PRO A 327 10.60 -9.92 3.37
C PRO A 327 11.26 -10.20 2.03
N PHE A 328 12.41 -10.89 2.05
CA PHE A 328 13.24 -11.23 0.89
C PHE A 328 13.90 -10.05 0.15
N GLY A 329 13.66 -8.80 0.60
CA GLY A 329 14.33 -7.60 0.08
C GLY A 329 15.27 -6.97 1.12
N GLU A 330 14.82 -6.88 2.37
CA GLU A 330 15.59 -6.26 3.47
C GLU A 330 15.92 -7.28 4.58
N TYR A 331 15.17 -8.38 4.67
CA TYR A 331 15.54 -9.49 5.54
C TYR A 331 15.14 -10.84 4.94
N ILE A 332 15.75 -11.93 5.40
CA ILE A 332 15.46 -13.28 4.89
C ILE A 332 14.71 -14.11 5.95
N PRO A 333 13.39 -14.36 5.78
CA PRO A 333 12.67 -15.31 6.61
C PRO A 333 13.36 -16.68 6.58
N PHE A 334 13.59 -17.28 7.75
CA PHE A 334 14.28 -18.57 7.86
C PHE A 334 15.65 -18.61 7.13
N ARG A 335 16.42 -17.51 7.21
CA ARG A 335 17.73 -17.32 6.55
C ARG A 335 18.57 -18.60 6.47
N GLY A 336 18.82 -19.25 7.61
CA GLY A 336 19.66 -20.46 7.68
C GLY A 336 19.20 -21.65 6.83
N LEU A 337 17.90 -21.75 6.49
CA LEU A 337 17.38 -22.78 5.59
C LEU A 337 17.37 -22.30 4.14
N LEU A 338 16.84 -21.10 3.88
CA LEU A 338 16.58 -20.65 2.52
C LEU A 338 17.86 -20.26 1.77
N THR A 339 18.88 -19.73 2.44
CA THR A 339 20.16 -19.40 1.80
C THR A 339 20.93 -20.66 1.36
N THR A 340 20.55 -21.86 1.81
CA THR A 340 21.14 -23.13 1.35
C THR A 340 20.59 -23.58 -0.01
N PHE A 341 19.40 -23.09 -0.40
CA PHE A 341 18.72 -23.52 -1.64
C PHE A 341 18.62 -22.42 -2.69
N VAL A 342 18.76 -21.14 -2.29
CA VAL A 342 18.56 -19.98 -3.16
C VAL A 342 19.76 -19.04 -3.06
N ASP A 343 20.74 -19.24 -3.93
CA ASP A 343 22.03 -18.52 -3.89
C ASP A 343 21.89 -17.00 -3.94
N ARG A 344 20.91 -16.47 -4.70
CA ARG A 344 20.69 -15.02 -4.82
C ARG A 344 20.35 -14.33 -3.50
N LEU A 345 19.88 -15.07 -2.49
CA LEU A 345 19.60 -14.51 -1.16
C LEU A 345 20.90 -14.02 -0.47
N SER A 346 22.07 -14.48 -0.91
CA SER A 346 23.36 -13.94 -0.44
C SER A 346 23.58 -12.45 -0.79
N GLN A 347 22.80 -11.89 -1.72
CA GLN A 347 22.82 -10.45 -2.04
C GLN A 347 22.29 -9.57 -0.90
N ILE A 348 21.66 -10.16 0.12
CA ILE A 348 21.26 -9.49 1.36
C ILE A 348 22.19 -9.99 2.47
N PRO A 349 23.43 -9.47 2.57
CA PRO A 349 24.44 -9.99 3.49
C PRO A 349 24.09 -9.71 4.96
N ARG A 350 23.44 -8.58 5.24
CA ARG A 350 22.97 -8.16 6.57
C ARG A 350 21.46 -7.99 6.56
N ASP A 351 20.79 -8.46 7.60
CA ASP A 351 19.34 -8.25 7.77
C ASP A 351 19.08 -6.83 8.28
N PHE A 352 18.03 -6.19 7.79
CA PHE A 352 17.54 -4.95 8.37
C PHE A 352 16.83 -5.24 9.70
N ALA A 353 17.33 -4.62 10.77
CA ALA A 353 16.70 -4.66 12.08
C ALA A 353 15.39 -3.86 12.08
N ARG A 354 14.42 -4.33 12.86
CA ARG A 354 13.09 -3.70 12.97
C ARG A 354 13.11 -2.59 14.02
N GLY A 355 12.53 -1.44 13.68
CA GLY A 355 12.19 -0.41 14.66
C GLY A 355 10.98 -0.80 15.51
N GLU A 356 10.84 -0.15 16.67
CA GLU A 356 9.76 -0.43 17.64
C GLU A 356 8.79 0.75 17.82
N ARG A 357 9.20 1.97 17.46
CA ARG A 357 8.45 3.21 17.73
C ARG A 357 7.86 3.78 16.45
N PRO A 358 6.64 4.36 16.48
CA PRO A 358 6.09 5.10 15.34
C PRO A 358 7.03 6.23 14.89
N GLY A 359 7.08 6.49 13.57
CA GLY A 359 7.88 7.56 12.98
C GLY A 359 7.28 8.94 13.18
N VAL A 360 7.07 9.35 14.43
CA VAL A 360 6.58 10.69 14.76
C VAL A 360 7.77 11.54 15.16
N LEU A 361 8.12 12.47 14.29
CA LEU A 361 9.34 13.27 14.40
C LEU A 361 9.01 14.76 14.38
N ASP A 362 9.64 15.54 15.26
CA ASP A 362 9.60 17.00 15.20
C ASP A 362 10.69 17.47 14.22
N LEU A 363 10.27 17.87 13.02
CA LEU A 363 11.13 18.41 11.96
C LEU A 363 10.97 19.93 11.95
N GLY A 364 11.72 20.61 12.81
CA GLY A 364 11.61 22.06 12.99
C GLY A 364 10.23 22.46 13.55
N PRO A 365 9.46 23.32 12.86
CA PRO A 365 8.16 23.77 13.35
C PRO A 365 7.05 22.73 13.15
N VAL A 366 7.32 21.61 12.47
CA VAL A 366 6.30 20.65 12.04
C VAL A 366 6.54 19.29 12.68
N ARG A 367 5.49 18.69 13.22
CA ARG A 367 5.51 17.27 13.60
C ARG A 367 5.10 16.42 12.40
N ILE A 368 6.00 15.62 11.87
CA ILE A 368 5.74 14.75 10.72
C ILE A 368 5.42 13.33 11.17
N GLY A 369 4.61 12.63 10.37
CA GLY A 369 4.44 11.18 10.44
C GLY A 369 5.20 10.52 9.30
N ASP A 370 6.40 10.03 9.58
CA ASP A 370 7.27 9.35 8.62
C ASP A 370 6.95 7.85 8.54
N VAL A 371 6.82 7.36 7.31
CA VAL A 371 6.69 5.94 6.97
C VAL A 371 7.63 5.63 5.81
N ILE A 372 8.42 4.59 5.94
CA ILE A 372 9.48 4.32 4.97
C ILE A 372 8.99 3.29 3.93
N CYS A 373 8.91 3.74 2.69
CA CYS A 373 8.74 2.91 1.50
C CYS A 373 7.45 2.08 1.53
N PHE A 374 7.59 0.76 1.60
CA PHE A 374 6.50 -0.20 1.59
C PHE A 374 5.55 -0.05 2.81
N GLU A 375 5.99 0.61 3.87
CA GLU A 375 5.18 0.86 5.08
C GLU A 375 3.90 1.67 4.83
N VAL A 376 3.89 2.51 3.79
CA VAL A 376 2.70 3.30 3.40
C VAL A 376 1.50 2.41 3.05
N ALA A 377 1.73 1.14 2.69
CA ALA A 377 0.69 0.19 2.37
C ALA A 377 0.01 -0.42 3.61
N TYR A 378 0.55 -0.24 4.81
CA TYR A 378 0.04 -0.86 6.03
C TYR A 378 -0.82 0.10 6.86
N ASP A 379 -2.09 -0.25 7.02
CA ASP A 379 -3.09 0.55 7.75
C ASP A 379 -2.63 0.87 9.18
N GLY A 380 -2.06 -0.10 9.88
CA GLY A 380 -1.59 0.07 11.27
C GLY A 380 -0.43 1.06 11.40
N LEU A 381 0.54 1.04 10.49
CA LEU A 381 1.73 1.91 10.56
C LEU A 381 1.36 3.37 10.29
N VAL A 382 0.51 3.61 9.29
CA VAL A 382 0.01 4.96 8.98
C VAL A 382 -0.89 5.47 10.11
N ARG A 383 -1.75 4.61 10.67
CA ARG A 383 -2.58 4.95 11.84
C ARG A 383 -1.75 5.36 13.03
N ASP A 384 -0.66 4.65 13.32
CA ASP A 384 0.21 4.92 14.47
C ASP A 384 0.84 6.33 14.38
N VAL A 385 1.34 6.74 13.21
CA VAL A 385 1.96 8.05 13.05
C VAL A 385 0.96 9.21 13.10
N VAL A 386 -0.26 9.01 12.60
CA VAL A 386 -1.34 10.00 12.71
C VAL A 386 -1.83 10.11 14.16
N ASN A 387 -2.03 8.98 14.85
CA ASN A 387 -2.42 8.97 16.26
C ASN A 387 -1.36 9.58 17.18
N GLY A 388 -0.08 9.47 16.83
CA GLY A 388 1.01 10.13 17.57
C GLY A 388 1.13 11.63 17.29
N GLY A 389 0.30 12.20 16.42
CA GLY A 389 0.22 13.64 16.17
C GLY A 389 0.97 14.11 14.93
N GLY A 390 1.30 13.22 13.99
CA GLY A 390 1.84 13.61 12.68
C GLY A 390 0.87 14.55 11.95
N GLN A 391 1.33 15.76 11.64
CA GLN A 391 0.56 16.86 11.04
C GLN A 391 0.56 16.84 9.51
N LEU A 392 1.55 16.19 8.93
CA LEU A 392 1.64 15.74 7.54
C LEU A 392 2.29 14.36 7.53
N LEU A 393 2.11 13.62 6.45
CA LEU A 393 2.78 12.33 6.26
C LEU A 393 3.98 12.49 5.32
N VAL A 394 5.10 11.90 5.69
CA VAL A 394 6.27 11.75 4.83
C VAL A 394 6.39 10.30 4.42
N VAL A 395 6.61 10.07 3.13
CA VAL A 395 6.93 8.75 2.59
C VAL A 395 8.32 8.82 1.98
N GLN A 396 9.32 8.44 2.76
CA GLN A 396 10.68 8.26 2.26
C GLN A 396 10.73 6.95 1.48
N THR A 397 11.08 6.97 0.19
CA THR A 397 11.09 5.73 -0.60
C THR A 397 12.25 5.65 -1.59
N ASN A 398 12.77 4.44 -1.74
CA ASN A 398 13.76 4.09 -2.71
C ASN A 398 13.15 3.10 -3.71
N ASN A 399 12.73 3.63 -4.86
CA ASN A 399 12.16 2.81 -5.93
C ASN A 399 13.17 2.44 -7.02
N ALA A 400 14.48 2.62 -6.80
CA ALA A 400 15.44 2.49 -7.90
C ALA A 400 15.48 1.09 -8.51
N THR A 401 15.33 0.08 -7.66
CA THR A 401 15.20 -1.32 -8.05
C THR A 401 14.02 -1.57 -8.99
N TYR A 402 12.90 -0.85 -8.82
CA TYR A 402 11.64 -1.12 -9.53
C TYR A 402 11.39 -0.19 -10.71
N THR A 403 12.34 0.67 -11.04
CA THR A 403 12.15 1.70 -12.06
C THR A 403 11.78 1.09 -13.42
N GLY A 404 10.74 1.62 -14.06
CA GLY A 404 10.21 1.10 -15.32
C GLY A 404 9.22 -0.06 -15.17
N THR A 405 8.83 -0.39 -13.93
CA THR A 405 7.73 -1.32 -13.62
C THR A 405 6.53 -0.57 -13.04
N GLY A 406 5.36 -1.22 -13.00
CA GLY A 406 4.13 -0.65 -12.43
C GLY A 406 4.14 -0.47 -10.90
N GLN A 407 5.20 -0.87 -10.20
CA GLN A 407 5.29 -0.76 -8.74
C GLN A 407 5.25 0.71 -8.27
N LEU A 408 5.89 1.60 -9.03
CA LEU A 408 6.01 3.02 -8.69
C LEU A 408 4.62 3.69 -8.69
N GLU A 409 3.82 3.43 -9.72
CA GLU A 409 2.47 3.94 -9.84
C GLU A 409 1.54 3.33 -8.79
N GLN A 410 1.70 2.03 -8.49
CA GLN A 410 0.93 1.36 -7.44
C GLN A 410 1.21 1.94 -6.05
N GLN A 411 2.48 2.14 -5.68
CA GLN A 411 2.84 2.75 -4.40
C GLN A 411 2.39 4.22 -4.33
N PHE A 412 2.54 4.97 -5.42
CA PHE A 412 2.07 6.36 -5.47
C PHE A 412 0.54 6.45 -5.28
N ALA A 413 -0.23 5.54 -5.87
CA ALA A 413 -1.68 5.45 -5.62
C ALA A 413 -1.97 5.13 -4.15
N ILE A 414 -1.22 4.23 -3.52
CA ILE A 414 -1.36 3.96 -2.09
C ILE A 414 -1.11 5.23 -1.26
N SER A 415 -0.06 6.00 -1.58
CA SER A 415 0.20 7.29 -0.91
C SER A 415 -0.97 8.29 -1.10
N ARG A 416 -1.59 8.32 -2.29
CA ARG A 416 -2.80 9.13 -2.52
C ARG A 416 -3.98 8.69 -1.68
N TYR A 417 -4.17 7.38 -1.54
CA TYR A 417 -5.19 6.84 -0.66
C TYR A 417 -4.96 7.27 0.81
N ARG A 418 -3.72 7.19 1.30
CA ARG A 418 -3.39 7.61 2.68
C ARG A 418 -3.68 9.08 2.93
N ALA A 419 -3.48 9.95 1.95
CA ALA A 419 -3.85 11.35 2.07
C ALA A 419 -5.36 11.53 2.35
N ILE A 420 -6.19 10.81 1.60
CA ILE A 420 -7.67 10.84 1.71
C ILE A 420 -8.14 10.27 3.07
N GLU A 421 -7.61 9.10 3.42
CA GLU A 421 -7.98 8.37 4.65
C GLU A 421 -7.68 9.21 5.89
N THR A 422 -6.48 9.80 5.93
CA THR A 422 -5.97 10.49 7.11
C THR A 422 -6.32 11.98 7.13
N GLY A 423 -6.72 12.56 5.99
CA GLY A 423 -6.89 14.01 5.86
C GLY A 423 -5.59 14.77 6.08
N ARG A 424 -4.46 14.18 5.70
CA ARG A 424 -3.12 14.77 5.78
C ARG A 424 -2.58 15.01 4.38
N THR A 425 -1.79 16.06 4.22
CA THR A 425 -0.89 16.16 3.07
C THR A 425 0.14 15.04 3.16
N VAL A 426 0.42 14.37 2.04
CA VAL A 426 1.46 13.34 1.93
C VAL A 426 2.58 13.86 1.03
N VAL A 427 3.81 13.88 1.55
CA VAL A 427 5.02 14.22 0.79
C VAL A 427 5.79 12.95 0.52
N VAL A 428 5.81 12.52 -0.74
CA VAL A 428 6.57 11.37 -1.20
C VAL A 428 7.92 11.85 -1.72
N ALA A 429 9.00 11.48 -1.03
CA ALA A 429 10.37 11.73 -1.48
C ALA A 429 10.96 10.42 -1.99
N ALA A 430 11.15 10.33 -3.30
CA ALA A 430 11.72 9.16 -3.97
C ALA A 430 13.16 9.42 -4.45
N THR A 431 14.05 8.43 -4.34
CA THR A 431 15.45 8.54 -4.81
C THR A 431 15.52 8.82 -6.32
N ASN A 432 14.81 8.02 -7.12
CA ASN A 432 14.71 8.13 -8.57
C ASN A 432 13.32 7.73 -9.12
N GLY A 433 12.37 7.45 -8.22
CA GLY A 433 11.01 7.02 -8.52
C GLY A 433 10.07 8.19 -8.78
N ILE A 434 8.83 8.05 -8.35
CA ILE A 434 7.84 9.13 -8.39
C ILE A 434 7.90 9.86 -7.05
N SER A 435 8.51 11.04 -7.03
CA SER A 435 8.30 12.00 -5.93
C SER A 435 7.03 12.80 -6.18
N GLY A 436 6.34 13.21 -5.12
CA GLY A 436 5.14 14.00 -5.25
C GLY A 436 4.64 14.61 -3.96
N ILE A 437 3.92 15.72 -4.08
CA ILE A 437 3.19 16.36 -3.00
C ILE A 437 1.71 16.11 -3.26
N ILE A 438 1.04 15.47 -2.31
CA ILE A 438 -0.35 15.01 -2.45
C ILE A 438 -1.20 15.71 -1.40
N GLY A 439 -2.23 16.43 -1.85
CA GLY A 439 -3.19 17.08 -0.98
C GLY A 439 -4.06 16.08 -0.20
N PRO A 440 -4.68 16.52 0.91
CA PRO A 440 -5.48 15.67 1.81
C PRO A 440 -6.79 15.15 1.19
N ASP A 441 -7.10 15.52 -0.05
CA ASP A 441 -8.19 14.99 -0.87
C ASP A 441 -7.71 13.93 -1.89
N GLY A 442 -6.42 13.58 -1.88
CA GLY A 442 -5.79 12.65 -2.81
C GLY A 442 -5.38 13.30 -4.14
N GLY A 443 -5.59 14.61 -4.30
CA GLY A 443 -5.15 15.38 -5.45
C GLY A 443 -3.63 15.54 -5.48
N VAL A 444 -3.02 15.45 -6.65
CA VAL A 444 -1.57 15.61 -6.82
C VAL A 444 -1.27 17.09 -7.06
N VAL A 445 -0.58 17.72 -6.11
CA VAL A 445 -0.16 19.13 -6.18
C VAL A 445 1.07 19.26 -7.07
N GLU A 446 2.06 18.40 -6.85
CA GLU A 446 3.28 18.35 -7.65
C GLU A 446 3.75 16.89 -7.81
N LYS A 447 4.40 16.59 -8.94
CA LYS A 447 4.88 15.24 -9.27
C LYS A 447 6.13 15.31 -10.15
N SER A 448 7.18 14.59 -9.79
CA SER A 448 8.38 14.45 -10.64
C SER A 448 8.18 13.40 -11.73
N ARG A 449 9.07 13.45 -12.73
CA ARG A 449 9.33 12.29 -13.58
C ARG A 449 10.22 11.30 -12.82
N THR A 450 10.24 10.05 -13.27
CA THR A 450 11.20 9.04 -12.81
C THR A 450 12.57 9.25 -13.48
N LYS A 451 13.63 8.65 -12.92
CA LYS A 451 15.01 8.70 -13.46
C LYS A 451 15.53 10.12 -13.75
N THR A 452 15.18 11.08 -12.91
CA THR A 452 15.62 12.47 -13.06
C THR A 452 15.97 13.07 -11.72
N ARG A 453 16.81 14.12 -11.73
CA ARG A 453 17.05 14.96 -10.56
C ARG A 453 15.96 16.04 -10.52
N ALA A 454 15.29 16.20 -9.39
CA ALA A 454 14.19 17.14 -9.22
C ALA A 454 14.12 17.65 -7.78
N VAL A 455 13.49 18.81 -7.59
CA VAL A 455 13.15 19.36 -6.27
C VAL A 455 11.72 19.87 -6.33
N LEU A 456 10.84 19.21 -5.60
CA LEU A 456 9.42 19.58 -5.51
C LEU A 456 9.24 20.52 -4.34
N GLU A 457 8.43 21.56 -4.49
CA GLU A 457 8.17 22.56 -3.46
C GLU A 457 6.70 23.03 -3.48
N ALA A 458 6.07 23.06 -2.31
CA ALA A 458 4.72 23.60 -2.19
C ALA A 458 4.42 24.09 -0.78
N ASP A 459 3.52 25.06 -0.68
CA ASP A 459 2.84 25.37 0.57
C ASP A 459 1.75 24.32 0.80
N VAL A 460 1.85 23.59 1.92
CA VAL A 460 0.94 22.48 2.25
C VAL A 460 0.22 22.76 3.55
N SER A 461 -1.02 22.29 3.64
CA SER A 461 -1.81 22.40 4.87
C SER A 461 -1.40 21.34 5.89
N LEU A 462 -1.26 21.79 7.14
CA LEU A 462 -1.04 20.96 8.32
C LEU A 462 -2.38 20.64 8.98
N GLY A 463 -2.57 19.38 9.39
CA GLY A 463 -3.74 18.96 10.15
C GLY A 463 -3.40 18.46 11.54
N GLU A 464 -4.32 18.53 12.49
CA GLU A 464 -4.17 17.93 13.83
C GLU A 464 -5.22 16.89 14.16
N ASP A 465 -6.45 17.00 13.63
CA ASP A 465 -7.53 16.07 13.95
C ASP A 465 -7.30 14.67 13.36
N ILE A 466 -7.83 13.66 14.05
CA ILE A 466 -7.84 12.25 13.61
C ILE A 466 -9.18 11.97 12.92
N THR A 467 -9.14 11.52 11.67
CA THR A 467 -10.36 11.14 10.92
C THR A 467 -11.05 9.94 11.57
N PRO A 468 -12.38 9.77 11.38
CA PRO A 468 -13.07 8.60 11.87
C PRO A 468 -12.45 7.29 11.36
N GLY A 469 -12.03 7.23 10.09
CA GLY A 469 -11.40 6.07 9.48
C GLY A 469 -10.12 5.63 10.20
N VAL A 470 -9.25 6.58 10.55
CA VAL A 470 -8.05 6.30 11.35
C VAL A 470 -8.43 5.83 12.77
N ARG A 471 -9.40 6.50 13.40
CA ARG A 471 -9.81 6.23 14.79
C ARG A 471 -10.46 4.86 14.97
N ILE A 472 -11.30 4.42 14.03
CA ILE A 472 -12.08 3.17 14.15
C ILE A 472 -11.53 2.02 13.29
N GLY A 473 -10.56 2.29 12.42
CA GLY A 473 -10.11 1.31 11.41
C GLY A 473 -9.67 -0.02 12.01
N TRP A 474 -8.92 0.00 13.12
CA TRP A 474 -8.51 -1.23 13.83
C TRP A 474 -9.70 -2.09 14.25
N TRP A 475 -10.75 -1.46 14.79
CA TRP A 475 -11.95 -2.15 15.21
C TRP A 475 -12.70 -2.73 14.02
N LEU A 476 -12.78 -2.00 12.90
CA LEU A 476 -13.42 -2.50 11.68
C LEU A 476 -12.67 -3.69 11.10
N GLU A 477 -11.33 -3.64 11.02
CA GLU A 477 -10.47 -4.75 10.61
C GLU A 477 -10.75 -5.99 11.47
N LEU A 478 -10.72 -5.84 12.81
CA LEU A 478 -10.98 -6.93 13.74
C LEU A 478 -12.39 -7.52 13.54
N ILE A 479 -13.41 -6.67 13.39
CA ILE A 479 -14.79 -7.10 13.19
C ILE A 479 -14.93 -7.92 11.90
N VAL A 480 -14.35 -7.46 10.77
CA VAL A 480 -14.47 -8.20 9.51
C VAL A 480 -13.66 -9.48 9.50
N ILE A 481 -12.50 -9.53 10.17
CA ILE A 481 -11.70 -10.75 10.34
C ILE A 481 -12.49 -11.78 11.15
N VAL A 482 -12.98 -11.41 12.34
CA VAL A 482 -13.73 -12.33 13.21
C VAL A 482 -15.02 -12.78 12.55
N SER A 483 -15.73 -11.88 11.86
CA SER A 483 -16.94 -12.21 11.11
C SER A 483 -16.65 -13.18 9.97
N THR A 484 -15.55 -13.00 9.25
CA THR A 484 -15.11 -13.91 8.17
C THR A 484 -14.75 -15.28 8.70
N ALA A 485 -14.02 -15.36 9.82
CA ALA A 485 -13.72 -16.61 10.50
C ALA A 485 -14.99 -17.32 11.00
N GLY A 486 -15.94 -16.56 11.56
CA GLY A 486 -17.25 -17.06 11.98
C GLY A 486 -18.06 -17.64 10.81
N LEU A 487 -18.10 -16.95 9.66
CA LEU A 487 -18.73 -17.46 8.45
C LEU A 487 -18.05 -18.74 7.94
N ALA A 488 -16.72 -18.83 7.98
CA ALA A 488 -16.00 -20.05 7.62
C ALA A 488 -16.37 -21.22 8.55
N LEU A 489 -16.39 -20.99 9.87
CA LEU A 489 -16.74 -22.00 10.86
C LEU A 489 -18.18 -22.51 10.68
N LEU A 490 -19.14 -21.59 10.52
CA LEU A 490 -20.54 -21.93 10.27
C LEU A 490 -20.72 -22.78 9.01
N GLY A 491 -19.96 -22.48 7.95
CA GLY A 491 -19.94 -23.30 6.73
C GLY A 491 -19.43 -24.72 6.94
N VAL A 492 -18.39 -24.89 7.76
CA VAL A 492 -17.87 -26.22 8.15
C VAL A 492 -18.91 -27.01 8.96
N LEU A 493 -19.57 -26.35 9.91
CA LEU A 493 -20.60 -26.98 10.74
C LEU A 493 -21.85 -27.36 9.94
N ASP A 494 -22.31 -26.51 9.02
CA ASP A 494 -23.44 -26.81 8.11
C ASP A 494 -23.13 -28.03 7.23
N ARG A 495 -21.90 -28.12 6.71
CA ARG A 495 -21.46 -29.28 5.92
C ARG A 495 -21.46 -30.57 6.73
N ARG A 496 -20.94 -30.54 7.97
CA ARG A 496 -20.91 -31.72 8.86
C ARG A 496 -22.32 -32.21 9.22
N ARG A 497 -23.26 -31.28 9.46
CA ARG A 497 -24.67 -31.63 9.73
C ARG A 497 -25.30 -32.35 8.54
N ARG A 498 -25.09 -31.85 7.33
CA ARG A 498 -25.64 -32.46 6.11
C ARG A 498 -25.07 -33.85 5.83
N THR A 499 -23.78 -34.07 6.09
CA THR A 499 -23.17 -35.41 5.93
C THR A 499 -23.63 -36.37 7.02
N GLY A 500 -23.77 -35.92 8.28
CA GLY A 500 -24.26 -36.77 9.38
C GLY A 500 -25.73 -37.19 9.24
N THR A 501 -26.56 -36.42 8.54
CA THR A 501 -27.95 -36.79 8.21
C THR A 501 -28.09 -37.69 6.97
N MET A 502 -27.00 -37.98 6.24
CA MET A 502 -27.02 -38.93 5.12
C MET A 502 -26.58 -40.34 5.54
N ASP A 503 -25.90 -40.45 6.68
CA ASP A 503 -25.41 -41.71 7.25
C ASP A 503 -26.35 -42.27 8.36
N ALA A 504 -27.46 -41.59 8.63
CA ALA A 504 -28.53 -41.99 9.55
C ALA A 504 -29.86 -42.07 8.79
#